data_AF-A0A1H8XW29-F1
#
_entry.id   AF-A0A1H8XW29-F1
#
_cell.length_a   1.000
_cell.length_b   1.000
_cell.length_c   1.000
_cell.angle_alpha   90.00
_cell.angle_beta   90.00
_cell.angle_gamma   90.00
#
_symmetry.space_group_name_H-M   'P 1'
#
loop_
_entity.id
_entity.type
_entity.pdbx_description
1 polymer ?
#
loop_
_entity_poly.entity_id
_entity_poly.type
_entity_poly.pdbx_seq_one_letter_code
_entity_poly.pdbx_strand_id
1 'polypeptide(L)'
;MTRSVHRQSAGGRAAAPRRIVISAGTVTGFQDEVSFAGLQLESFKRKRVSHVVPDGALKRLFFGAIRSVAGESTKLAVWTRTWRCAWLVLVDEKRYGPFIERHEAIAFEKQLIWAQGKHLPRNDHEAGA
;
A
#
# COMPACT_ATOMS: atom_id res chain seq x y z
N MET A 1 -23.71 25.90 54.75
CA MET A 1 -24.40 25.97 53.44
C MET A 1 -23.40 26.47 52.40
N THR A 2 -22.81 25.57 51.60
CA THR A 2 -22.05 25.99 50.40
C THR A 2 -22.12 24.85 49.38
N ARG A 3 -22.76 25.13 48.25
CA ARG A 3 -23.12 24.15 47.22
C ARG A 3 -21.88 23.62 46.50
N SER A 4 -21.77 22.31 46.50
CA SER A 4 -20.99 21.51 45.54
C SER A 4 -21.42 21.86 44.12
N VAL A 5 -20.49 22.33 43.29
CA VAL A 5 -20.68 22.46 41.84
C VAL A 5 -20.00 21.25 41.20
N HIS A 6 -20.77 20.17 41.06
CA HIS A 6 -20.40 19.05 40.21
C HIS A 6 -20.47 19.49 38.75
N ARG A 7 -19.31 19.70 38.14
CA ARG A 7 -19.16 19.87 36.69
C ARG A 7 -19.41 18.51 36.05
N GLN A 8 -20.63 18.27 35.58
CA GLN A 8 -20.94 17.14 34.72
C GLN A 8 -20.14 17.31 33.41
N SER A 9 -19.13 16.46 33.22
CA SER A 9 -18.41 16.35 31.96
C SER A 9 -19.36 15.71 30.95
N ALA A 10 -19.64 16.45 29.87
CA ALA A 10 -20.48 16.00 28.78
C ALA A 10 -19.92 14.69 28.21
N GLY A 11 -20.73 13.64 28.30
CA GLY A 11 -20.50 12.39 27.60
C GLY A 11 -20.52 12.64 26.10
N GLY A 12 -19.33 12.75 25.50
CA GLY A 12 -19.18 12.65 24.06
C GLY A 12 -19.70 11.29 23.62
N ARG A 13 -20.86 11.26 22.95
CA ARG A 13 -21.34 10.06 22.24
C ARG A 13 -20.24 9.67 21.25
N ALA A 14 -19.51 8.60 21.54
CA ALA A 14 -18.66 7.95 20.56
C ALA A 14 -19.53 7.65 19.34
N ALA A 15 -19.26 8.30 18.21
CA ALA A 15 -19.99 8.07 16.98
C ALA A 15 -19.92 6.57 16.66
N ALA A 16 -21.08 5.94 16.49
CA ALA A 16 -21.14 4.51 16.17
C ALA A 16 -20.26 4.25 14.93
N PRO A 17 -19.45 3.17 14.95
CA PRO A 17 -18.54 2.88 13.84
C PRO A 17 -19.36 2.76 12.55
N ARG A 18 -19.00 3.56 11.54
CA ARG A 18 -19.63 3.51 10.23
C ARG A 18 -19.23 2.18 9.56
N ARG A 19 -20.17 1.24 9.48
CA ARG A 19 -19.98 -0.03 8.77
C ARG A 19 -20.37 0.18 7.30
N ILE A 20 -19.39 0.05 6.41
CA ILE A 20 -19.61 0.08 4.96
C ILE A 20 -19.29 -1.32 4.43
N VAL A 21 -20.30 -2.00 3.88
CA VAL A 21 -20.17 -3.33 3.27
C VAL A 21 -20.11 -3.14 1.76
N ILE A 22 -18.92 -3.27 1.18
CA ILE A 22 -18.73 -3.26 -0.27
C ILE A 22 -18.71 -4.72 -0.75
N SER A 23 -19.81 -5.16 -1.36
CA SER A 23 -19.89 -6.47 -1.99
C SER A 23 -19.52 -6.34 -3.47
N ALA A 24 -18.46 -7.03 -3.90
CA ALA A 24 -17.94 -7.09 -5.28
C ALA A 24 -17.30 -5.81 -5.88
N GLY A 25 -17.06 -4.76 -5.09
CA GLY A 25 -16.30 -3.58 -5.55
C GLY A 25 -14.79 -3.82 -5.53
N THR A 26 -14.10 -3.58 -6.64
CA THR A 26 -12.63 -3.58 -6.71
C THR A 26 -12.11 -2.16 -6.57
N VAL A 27 -11.30 -1.91 -5.53
CA VAL A 27 -10.56 -0.65 -5.39
C VAL A 27 -9.17 -0.84 -5.98
N THR A 28 -8.82 -0.02 -6.96
CA THR A 28 -7.52 0.03 -7.61
C THR A 28 -6.89 1.40 -7.38
N GLY A 29 -5.57 1.46 -7.19
CA GLY A 29 -4.87 2.71 -6.93
C GLY A 29 -3.48 2.50 -6.32
N PHE A 30 -2.76 3.59 -6.09
CA PHE A 30 -1.44 3.55 -5.48
C PHE A 30 -1.53 3.47 -3.95
N GLN A 31 -0.54 2.83 -3.33
CA GLN A 31 -0.54 2.57 -1.89
C GLN A 31 -0.58 3.85 -1.04
N ASP A 32 -0.03 4.95 -1.54
CA ASP A 32 -0.01 6.25 -0.87
C ASP A 32 -1.26 7.11 -1.14
N GLU A 33 -2.10 6.72 -2.09
CA GLU A 33 -3.32 7.46 -2.46
C GLU A 33 -4.58 6.81 -1.90
N VAL A 34 -4.58 5.48 -1.76
CA VAL A 34 -5.72 4.73 -1.23
C VAL A 34 -5.65 4.68 0.30
N SER A 35 -6.56 5.39 0.97
CA SER A 35 -6.75 5.33 2.42
C SER A 35 -8.09 4.71 2.78
N PHE A 36 -8.04 3.69 3.65
CA PHE A 36 -9.23 3.11 4.27
C PHE A 36 -9.48 3.65 5.69
N ALA A 37 -8.84 4.76 6.06
CA ALA A 37 -9.03 5.37 7.37
C ALA A 37 -10.51 5.72 7.61
N GLY A 38 -11.07 5.24 8.72
CA GLY A 38 -12.49 5.43 9.04
C GLY A 38 -13.44 4.39 8.44
N LEU A 39 -12.92 3.39 7.70
CA LEU A 39 -13.69 2.26 7.19
C LEU A 39 -13.39 1.01 8.02
N GLN A 40 -14.43 0.30 8.46
CA GLN A 40 -14.28 -1.06 8.97
C GLN A 40 -14.37 -2.07 7.82
N LEU A 41 -13.22 -2.58 7.41
CA LEU A 41 -13.12 -3.68 6.44
C LEU A 41 -13.05 -5.00 7.20
N GLU A 42 -13.98 -5.93 6.95
CA GLU A 42 -13.93 -7.27 7.55
C GLU A 42 -12.82 -8.13 6.94
N SER A 43 -12.65 -8.04 5.61
CA SER A 43 -11.57 -8.72 4.90
C SER A 43 -11.30 -8.01 3.56
N PHE A 44 -10.06 -8.03 3.11
CA PHE A 44 -9.70 -7.59 1.77
C PHE A 44 -8.50 -8.40 1.26
N LYS A 45 -8.46 -8.62 -0.06
CA LYS A 45 -7.34 -9.27 -0.73
C LYS A 45 -6.57 -8.21 -1.52
N ARG A 46 -5.29 -8.03 -1.21
CA ARG A 46 -4.42 -7.10 -1.93
C ARG A 46 -3.55 -7.85 -2.93
N LYS A 47 -3.53 -7.40 -4.18
CA LYS A 47 -2.62 -7.88 -5.23
C LYS A 47 -1.76 -6.71 -5.70
N ARG A 48 -0.44 -6.84 -5.60
CA ARG A 48 0.52 -5.86 -6.15
C ARG A 48 0.79 -6.21 -7.62
N VAL A 49 0.81 -5.20 -8.48
CA VAL A 49 1.08 -5.35 -9.92
C VAL A 49 2.54 -5.09 -10.29
N SER A 50 3.30 -4.56 -9.33
CA SER A 50 4.68 -4.13 -9.51
C SER A 50 5.49 -4.28 -8.22
N HIS A 51 6.81 -4.33 -8.38
CA HIS A 51 7.78 -4.39 -7.29
C HIS A 51 9.02 -3.55 -7.59
N VAL A 52 9.36 -2.65 -6.66
CA VAL A 52 10.67 -1.98 -6.65
C VAL A 52 11.64 -2.76 -5.77
N VAL A 53 12.72 -3.29 -6.36
CA VAL A 53 13.70 -4.16 -5.68
C VAL A 53 15.13 -3.69 -5.95
N PRO A 54 16.11 -4.05 -5.10
CA PRO A 54 17.52 -3.84 -5.42
C PRO A 54 17.94 -4.59 -6.69
N ASP A 55 18.82 -4.00 -7.49
CA ASP A 55 19.36 -4.61 -8.71
C ASP A 55 20.26 -5.83 -8.42
N GLY A 56 21.19 -5.67 -7.47
CA GLY A 56 22.14 -6.72 -7.12
C GLY A 56 21.47 -7.99 -6.59
N ALA A 57 21.82 -9.15 -7.14
CA ALA A 57 21.18 -10.43 -6.84
C ALA A 57 21.20 -10.79 -5.34
N LEU A 58 22.35 -10.60 -4.68
CA LEU A 58 22.49 -10.84 -3.23
C LEU A 58 21.60 -9.89 -2.42
N LYS A 59 21.67 -8.57 -2.70
CA LYS A 59 20.85 -7.56 -2.03
C LYS A 59 19.36 -7.83 -2.22
N ARG A 60 18.95 -8.27 -3.42
CA ARG A 60 17.57 -8.66 -3.70
C ARG A 60 17.12 -9.87 -2.89
N LEU A 61 17.98 -10.88 -2.73
CA LEU A 61 17.68 -12.05 -1.91
C LEU A 61 17.51 -11.67 -0.42
N PHE A 62 18.44 -10.88 0.12
CA PHE A 62 18.30 -10.36 1.48
C PHE A 62 17.07 -9.47 1.63
N PHE A 63 16.79 -8.62 0.65
CA PHE A 63 15.60 -7.77 0.66
C PHE A 63 14.32 -8.61 0.72
N GLY A 64 14.22 -9.65 -0.11
CA GLY A 64 13.10 -10.58 -0.11
C GLY A 64 12.93 -11.31 1.23
N ALA A 65 14.03 -11.84 1.79
CA ALA A 65 14.02 -12.53 3.07
C ALA A 65 13.62 -11.61 4.23
N ILE A 66 14.14 -10.37 4.26
CA ILE A 66 13.76 -9.40 5.27
C ILE A 66 12.28 -9.03 5.11
N ARG A 67 11.79 -8.85 3.89
CA ARG A 67 10.38 -8.50 3.65
C ARG A 67 9.41 -9.63 4.00
N SER A 68 9.81 -10.90 3.83
CA SER A 68 8.96 -12.03 4.20
C SER A 68 8.84 -12.20 5.72
N VAL A 69 9.91 -11.93 6.46
CA VAL A 69 9.95 -12.09 7.93
C VAL A 69 9.43 -10.84 8.65
N ALA A 70 9.83 -9.65 8.19
CA ALA A 70 9.62 -8.42 8.95
C ALA A 70 8.24 -7.77 8.69
N GLY A 71 7.41 -8.27 7.78
CA GLY A 71 6.13 -7.61 7.45
C GLY A 71 6.31 -6.20 6.85
N GLU A 72 5.22 -5.52 6.53
CA GLU A 72 5.30 -4.27 5.74
C GLU A 72 5.74 -3.02 6.51
N SER A 73 5.54 -3.03 7.83
CA SER A 73 5.55 -1.82 8.67
C SER A 73 6.66 -1.80 9.74
N THR A 74 7.52 -2.82 9.79
CA THR A 74 8.57 -2.87 10.82
C THR A 74 9.76 -1.97 10.47
N LYS A 75 10.56 -1.65 11.50
CA LYS A 75 11.78 -0.84 11.37
C LYS A 75 12.76 -1.42 10.33
N LEU A 76 12.87 -2.75 10.25
CA LEU A 76 13.68 -3.45 9.24
C LEU A 76 13.17 -3.22 7.81
N ALA A 77 11.85 -3.22 7.66
CA ALA A 77 11.19 -2.93 6.39
C ALA A 77 11.40 -1.49 5.90
N VAL A 78 11.66 -0.54 6.81
CA VAL A 78 12.04 0.84 6.50
C VAL A 78 13.54 0.94 6.20
N TRP A 79 14.38 0.28 7.01
CA TRP A 79 15.83 0.26 6.81
C TRP A 79 16.23 -0.32 5.45
N THR A 80 15.57 -1.38 5.00
CA THR A 80 15.77 -1.92 3.64
C THR A 80 15.44 -0.93 2.52
N ARG A 81 14.65 0.11 2.77
CA ARG A 81 14.33 1.18 1.80
C ARG A 81 15.40 2.29 1.77
N THR A 82 16.30 2.35 2.75
CA THR A 82 17.38 3.35 2.84
C THR A 82 18.71 2.84 2.30
N TRP A 83 18.75 1.63 1.75
CA TRP A 83 19.96 1.07 1.17
C TRP A 83 20.44 1.88 -0.03
N ARG A 84 21.74 2.23 -0.02
CA ARG A 84 22.41 2.85 -1.16
C ARG A 84 22.75 1.76 -2.19
N CYS A 85 21.87 1.57 -3.16
CA CYS A 85 22.05 0.64 -4.27
C CYS A 85 21.24 1.11 -5.48
N ALA A 86 21.59 0.58 -6.66
CA ALA A 86 20.71 0.66 -7.80
C ALA A 86 19.41 -0.13 -7.56
N TRP A 87 18.31 0.41 -8.07
CA TRP A 87 16.96 -0.13 -7.95
C TRP A 87 16.43 -0.54 -9.32
N LEU A 88 15.63 -1.59 -9.32
CA LEU A 88 14.88 -2.06 -10.48
C LEU A 88 13.39 -1.99 -10.19
N VAL A 89 12.63 -1.65 -11.22
CA VAL A 89 11.17 -1.77 -11.22
C VAL A 89 10.82 -3.04 -11.99
N LEU A 90 10.12 -3.95 -11.33
CA LEU A 90 9.59 -5.18 -11.90
C LEU A 90 8.09 -4.99 -12.11
N VAL A 91 7.62 -5.07 -13.35
CA VAL A 91 6.18 -5.05 -13.67
C VAL A 91 5.91 -6.23 -14.59
N ASP A 92 5.00 -7.10 -14.16
CA ASP A 92 4.80 -8.45 -14.72
C ASP A 92 6.15 -9.21 -14.77
N GLU A 93 6.68 -9.46 -15.98
CA GLU A 93 7.93 -10.18 -16.24
C GLU A 93 9.04 -9.25 -16.77
N LYS A 94 8.75 -7.95 -16.89
CA LYS A 94 9.71 -6.97 -17.41
C LYS A 94 10.45 -6.26 -16.28
N ARG A 95 11.73 -5.99 -16.52
CA ARG A 95 12.61 -5.27 -15.60
C ARG A 95 12.96 -3.92 -16.22
N TYR A 96 12.84 -2.86 -15.43
CA TYR A 96 13.19 -1.50 -15.82
C TYR A 96 14.19 -0.90 -14.83
N GLY A 97 15.15 -0.14 -15.35
CA GLY A 97 16.27 0.41 -14.59
C GLY A 97 17.62 0.03 -15.24
N PRO A 98 18.74 0.15 -14.51
CA PRO A 98 18.84 0.52 -13.09
C PRO A 98 18.57 2.00 -12.82
N PHE A 99 17.92 2.28 -11.69
CA PHE A 99 17.76 3.62 -11.12
C PHE A 99 18.72 3.81 -9.96
N ILE A 100 19.44 4.92 -9.90
CA ILE A 100 20.39 5.17 -8.80
C ILE A 100 19.63 5.42 -7.51
N GLU A 101 18.57 6.22 -7.60
CA GLU A 101 17.76 6.62 -6.46
C GLU A 101 16.42 5.86 -6.42
N ARG A 102 16.02 5.43 -5.22
CA ARG A 102 14.78 4.65 -5.04
C ARG A 102 13.53 5.44 -5.43
N HIS A 103 13.54 6.76 -5.19
CA HIS A 103 12.40 7.61 -5.48
C HIS A 103 12.17 7.76 -6.99
N GLU A 104 13.23 7.78 -7.80
CA GLU A 104 13.13 7.75 -9.27
C GLU A 104 12.47 6.46 -9.76
N ALA A 105 12.87 5.31 -9.20
CA ALA A 105 12.25 4.03 -9.51
C ALA A 105 10.74 4.01 -9.18
N ILE A 106 10.33 4.62 -8.06
CA ILE A 106 8.90 4.74 -7.70
C ILE A 106 8.17 5.68 -8.65
N ALA A 107 8.75 6.84 -8.99
CA ALA A 107 8.14 7.78 -9.92
C ALA A 107 7.92 7.12 -11.30
N PHE A 108 8.93 6.39 -11.78
CA PHE A 108 8.84 5.62 -13.02
C PHE A 108 7.78 4.51 -12.93
N GLU A 109 7.75 3.75 -11.82
CA GLU A 109 6.72 2.72 -11.58
C GLU A 109 5.30 3.30 -11.69
N LYS A 110 5.04 4.44 -11.05
CA LYS A 110 3.74 5.11 -11.12
C LYS A 110 3.37 5.50 -12.56
N GLN A 111 4.29 6.13 -13.28
CA GLN A 111 4.08 6.52 -14.68
C GLN A 111 3.81 5.30 -15.57
N LEU A 112 4.55 4.21 -15.39
CA LEU A 112 4.39 2.99 -16.16
C LEU A 112 3.04 2.32 -15.90
N ILE A 113 2.61 2.22 -14.64
CA ILE A 113 1.29 1.66 -14.27
C ILE A 113 0.16 2.52 -14.82
N TRP A 114 0.33 3.84 -14.81
CA TRP A 114 -0.63 4.77 -15.39
C TRP A 114 -0.77 4.55 -16.90
N ALA A 115 0.35 4.56 -17.63
CA ALA A 115 0.40 4.36 -19.07
C ALA A 115 -0.16 2.98 -19.51
N GLN A 116 0.03 1.95 -18.70
CA GLN A 116 -0.51 0.61 -18.96
C GLN A 116 -1.98 0.44 -18.58
N GLY A 117 -2.62 1.45 -17.97
CA GLY A 117 -4.01 1.36 -17.51
C GLY A 117 -4.24 0.35 -16.38
N LYS A 118 -3.17 -0.16 -15.74
CA LYS A 118 -3.25 -1.20 -14.69
C LYS A 118 -3.84 -0.73 -13.36
N HIS A 119 -4.09 0.57 -13.25
CA HIS A 119 -4.81 1.19 -12.15
C HIS A 119 -6.33 1.19 -12.38
N LEU A 120 -6.81 0.74 -13.54
CA LEU A 120 -8.24 0.61 -13.81
C LEU A 120 -8.74 -0.77 -13.37
N PRO A 121 -10.00 -0.88 -12.91
CA PRO A 121 -10.61 -2.19 -12.68
C PRO A 121 -10.64 -2.96 -14.00
N ARG A 122 -10.18 -4.22 -13.96
CA ARG A 122 -10.24 -5.10 -15.12
C ARG A 122 -11.70 -5.49 -15.33
N ASN A 123 -12.30 -5.06 -16.44
CA ASN A 123 -13.65 -5.49 -16.82
C ASN A 123 -13.56 -6.94 -17.32
N ASP A 124 -13.60 -7.91 -16.41
CA ASP A 124 -13.59 -9.34 -16.76
C ASP A 124 -14.94 -9.82 -17.36
N HIS A 125 -15.87 -8.90 -17.69
CA HIS A 125 -17.20 -9.21 -18.23
C HIS A 125 -17.24 -9.51 -19.74
N GLU A 126 -16.12 -9.43 -20.47
CA GLU A 126 -16.11 -9.65 -21.93
C GLU A 126 -15.42 -10.95 -22.40
N ALA A 127 -15.03 -11.85 -21.48
CA ALA A 127 -14.37 -13.12 -21.82
C ALA A 127 -15.33 -14.33 -21.77
N GLY A 128 -16.55 -14.16 -22.27
CA GLY A 128 -17.57 -15.21 -22.33
C GLY A 128 -18.57 -14.97 -23.45
N ALA A 129 -18.09 -14.98 -24.69
CA ALA A 129 -18.91 -15.09 -25.90
C ALA A 129 -18.32 -16.18 -26.81
#